data_AF-A0A3S1H5D6-F1
#
_entry.id   AF-A0A3S1H5D6-F1
#
_cell.length_a   1.000
_cell.length_b   1.000
_cell.length_c   1.000
_cell.angle_alpha   90.00
_cell.angle_beta   90.00
_cell.angle_gamma   90.00
#
_symmetry.space_group_name_H-M   'P 1'
#
loop_
_entity.id
_entity.type
_entity.pdbx_description
1 polymer ?
#
loop_
_entity_poly.entity_id
_entity_poly.type
_entity_poly.pdbx_seq_one_letter_code
_entity_poly.pdbx_strand_id
1 'polypeptide(L)'
;MIGKLKRREAMQIKISGTEESRIERAIQAAVSGSWEEFSRLTDAPFPNDGSMKEQIDDSSRRLQQAGGNWKRGSGIEILADGVRFIITRIEAPPEVDIVLSLHSTSEHSDSTINIWTFHQQLNWED
;
A
#
# COMPACT_ATOMS: atom_id res chain seq x y z
N MET A 1 24.64 4.10 37.54
CA MET A 1 23.45 3.25 37.31
C MET A 1 22.92 3.50 35.91
N ILE A 2 23.48 2.77 34.94
CA ILE A 2 23.14 2.84 33.51
C ILE A 2 22.11 1.72 33.26
N GLY A 3 20.88 1.91 33.71
CA GLY A 3 19.90 0.80 33.80
C GLY A 3 18.49 1.12 33.35
N LYS A 4 18.20 2.37 32.95
CA LYS A 4 16.86 2.78 32.49
C LYS A 4 16.78 3.15 31.00
N LEU A 5 17.90 3.10 30.27
CA LEU A 5 17.98 3.47 28.85
C LEU A 5 18.01 2.26 27.88
N LYS A 6 17.57 1.08 28.32
CA LYS A 6 17.53 -0.17 27.51
C LYS A 6 16.17 -0.89 27.54
N ARG A 7 15.07 -0.16 27.75
CA ARG A 7 13.69 -0.70 27.67
C ARG A 7 12.77 0.09 26.75
N ARG A 8 13.34 0.75 25.73
CA ARG A 8 12.65 0.80 24.45
C ARG A 8 13.28 -0.33 23.66
N GLU A 9 12.75 -1.54 23.86
CA GLU A 9 12.86 -2.55 22.81
C GLU A 9 12.52 -1.83 21.51
N ALA A 10 13.31 -2.04 20.46
CA ALA A 10 12.92 -1.67 19.12
C ALA A 10 11.62 -2.45 18.84
N MET A 11 10.49 -1.88 19.25
CA MET A 11 9.17 -2.37 18.94
C MET A 11 9.13 -2.28 17.42
N GLN A 12 9.33 -3.42 16.76
CA GLN A 12 9.21 -3.49 15.32
C GLN A 12 7.85 -2.92 14.99
N ILE A 13 7.83 -1.77 14.32
CA ILE A 13 6.61 -1.16 13.85
C ILE A 13 6.08 -2.14 12.80
N LYS A 14 4.93 -2.76 13.10
CA LYS A 14 4.29 -3.74 12.25
C LYS A 14 3.05 -3.13 11.62
N ILE A 15 2.76 -3.53 10.40
CA ILE A 15 1.49 -3.27 9.74
C ILE A 15 0.39 -3.97 10.56
N SER A 16 -0.69 -3.26 10.86
CA SER A 16 -1.82 -3.78 11.61
C SER A 16 -2.66 -4.74 10.76
N GLY A 17 -3.51 -5.55 11.39
CA GLY A 17 -4.41 -6.45 10.65
C GLY A 17 -5.38 -5.70 9.71
N THR A 18 -5.84 -4.51 10.12
CA THR A 18 -6.72 -3.67 9.28
C THR A 18 -5.96 -3.06 8.11
N GLU A 19 -4.73 -2.59 8.33
CA GLU A 19 -3.86 -2.08 7.26
C GLU A 19 -3.54 -3.18 6.24
N GLU A 20 -3.16 -4.36 6.71
CA GLU A 20 -2.88 -5.52 5.88
C GLU A 20 -4.10 -5.96 5.07
N SER A 21 -5.28 -6.01 5.71
CA SER A 21 -6.53 -6.32 5.03
C SER A 21 -6.86 -5.30 3.93
N ARG A 22 -6.60 -4.01 4.17
CA ARG A 22 -6.82 -2.96 3.16
C ARG A 22 -5.88 -3.12 1.97
N ILE A 23 -4.60 -3.41 2.22
CA ILE A 23 -3.59 -3.71 1.19
C ILE A 23 -4.03 -4.90 0.34
N GLU A 24 -4.38 -6.03 0.96
CA GLU A 24 -4.80 -7.23 0.24
C GLU A 24 -6.03 -6.96 -0.63
N ARG A 25 -7.04 -6.28 -0.08
CA ARG A 25 -8.25 -5.94 -0.85
C ARG A 25 -7.95 -5.00 -2.01
N ALA A 26 -7.03 -4.05 -1.85
CA ALA A 26 -6.61 -3.14 -2.91
C ALA A 26 -5.93 -3.91 -4.06
N ILE A 27 -5.07 -4.87 -3.72
CA ILE A 27 -4.42 -5.74 -4.70
C ILE A 27 -5.47 -6.62 -5.39
N GLN A 28 -6.42 -7.22 -4.68
CA GLN A 28 -7.46 -8.05 -5.29
C GLN A 28 -8.38 -7.25 -6.22
N ALA A 29 -8.77 -6.03 -5.84
CA ALA A 29 -9.55 -5.14 -6.70
C ALA A 29 -8.77 -4.75 -7.98
N ALA A 30 -7.45 -4.55 -7.87
CA ALA A 30 -6.61 -4.33 -9.04
C ALA A 30 -6.45 -5.61 -9.90
N VAL A 31 -6.29 -6.79 -9.29
CA VAL A 31 -6.25 -8.06 -10.03
C VAL A 31 -7.55 -8.27 -10.83
N SER A 32 -8.71 -7.95 -10.23
CA SER A 32 -10.01 -8.03 -10.91
C SER A 32 -10.30 -6.88 -11.88
N GLY A 33 -9.49 -5.81 -11.86
CA GLY A 33 -9.74 -4.59 -12.63
C GLY A 33 -10.95 -3.79 -12.15
N SER A 34 -11.37 -3.97 -10.90
CA SER A 34 -12.58 -3.37 -10.34
C SER A 34 -12.32 -2.00 -9.72
N TRP A 35 -12.53 -0.94 -10.51
CA TRP A 35 -12.50 0.44 -10.01
C TRP A 35 -13.51 0.68 -8.87
N GLU A 36 -14.71 0.11 -8.98
CA GLU A 36 -15.76 0.28 -7.98
C GLU A 36 -15.35 -0.30 -6.62
N GLU A 37 -14.74 -1.49 -6.62
CA GLU A 37 -14.24 -2.08 -5.37
C GLU A 37 -13.05 -1.31 -4.83
N PHE A 38 -12.11 -0.92 -5.70
CA PHE A 38 -10.90 -0.21 -5.30
C PHE A 38 -11.20 1.15 -4.67
N SER A 39 -12.07 1.94 -5.30
CA SER A 39 -12.41 3.29 -4.83
C SER A 39 -13.11 3.31 -3.47
N ARG A 40 -13.77 2.22 -3.07
CA ARG A 40 -14.37 2.06 -1.73
C ARG A 40 -13.36 1.69 -0.63
N LEU A 41 -12.10 1.46 -0.98
CA LEU A 41 -11.03 1.10 -0.03
C LEU A 41 -10.29 2.33 0.51
N THR A 42 -10.58 3.53 0.04
CA THR A 42 -10.12 4.76 0.67
C THR A 42 -11.26 5.36 1.50
N ASP A 43 -10.97 5.79 2.73
CA ASP A 43 -12.00 6.34 3.62
C ASP A 43 -12.35 7.80 3.26
N ALA A 44 -11.43 8.51 2.61
CA ALA A 44 -11.66 9.81 1.99
C ALA A 44 -11.63 9.71 0.45
N PRO A 45 -12.44 10.51 -0.27
CA PRO A 45 -12.41 10.56 -1.73
C PRO A 45 -11.01 10.89 -2.27
N PHE A 46 -10.65 10.34 -3.43
CA PHE A 46 -9.41 10.76 -4.07
C PHE A 46 -9.53 12.22 -4.54
N PRO A 47 -8.44 13.01 -4.48
CA PRO A 47 -8.44 14.36 -5.05
C PRO A 47 -8.74 14.37 -6.56
N ASN A 48 -8.43 13.27 -7.25
CA ASN A 48 -8.71 13.09 -8.67
C ASN A 48 -8.97 11.60 -8.98
N ASP A 49 -10.25 11.23 -9.07
CA ASP A 49 -10.68 9.86 -9.41
C ASP A 49 -10.20 9.42 -10.79
N GLY A 50 -10.15 10.33 -11.77
CA GLY A 50 -9.73 10.01 -13.14
C GLY A 50 -8.28 9.52 -13.18
N SER A 51 -7.38 10.26 -12.54
CA SER A 51 -5.96 9.90 -12.47
C SER A 51 -5.72 8.61 -11.66
N MET A 52 -6.47 8.41 -10.57
CA MET A 52 -6.37 7.18 -9.79
C MET A 52 -6.92 5.97 -10.57
N LYS A 53 -7.99 6.18 -11.35
CA LYS A 53 -8.55 5.14 -12.21
C LYS A 53 -7.59 4.74 -13.33
N GLU A 54 -6.90 5.68 -13.97
CA GLU A 54 -5.86 5.39 -14.98
C GLU A 54 -4.73 4.54 -14.37
N GLN A 55 -4.26 4.94 -13.18
CA GLN A 55 -3.30 4.19 -12.37
C GLN A 55 -3.73 2.74 -12.12
N ILE A 56 -5.01 2.54 -11.77
CA ILE A 56 -5.60 1.22 -11.60
C ILE A 56 -5.70 0.46 -12.91
N ASP A 57 -6.23 1.07 -13.96
CA ASP A 57 -6.43 0.41 -15.26
C ASP A 57 -5.08 -0.11 -15.81
N ASP A 58 -4.02 0.68 -15.69
CA ASP A 58 -2.66 0.31 -16.11
C ASP A 58 -2.06 -0.81 -15.25
N SER A 59 -2.11 -0.66 -13.92
CA SER A 59 -1.55 -1.64 -12.98
C SER A 59 -2.32 -2.97 -12.99
N SER A 60 -3.64 -2.92 -13.19
CA SER A 60 -4.53 -4.10 -13.28
C SER A 60 -4.16 -4.96 -14.47
N ARG A 61 -3.98 -4.34 -15.65
CA ARG A 61 -3.53 -5.05 -16.86
C ARG A 61 -2.23 -5.81 -16.59
N ARG A 62 -1.32 -5.21 -15.83
CA ARG A 62 -0.03 -5.82 -15.51
C ARG A 62 -0.15 -7.00 -14.56
N LEU A 63 -0.94 -6.86 -13.50
CA LEU A 63 -1.21 -7.93 -12.55
C LEU A 63 -1.90 -9.13 -13.21
N GLN A 64 -2.81 -8.86 -14.14
CA GLN A 64 -3.49 -9.89 -14.94
C GLN A 64 -2.52 -10.61 -15.88
N GLN A 65 -1.62 -9.88 -16.56
CA GLN A 65 -0.57 -10.46 -17.39
C GLN A 65 0.40 -11.32 -16.59
N ALA A 66 0.73 -10.93 -15.36
CA ALA A 66 1.55 -11.73 -14.46
C ALA A 66 0.86 -13.03 -14.02
N GLY A 67 -0.46 -13.14 -14.15
CA GLY A 67 -1.20 -14.39 -13.91
C GLY A 67 -1.02 -14.97 -12.51
N GLY A 68 -0.84 -14.11 -11.50
CA GLY A 68 -0.55 -14.51 -10.12
C GLY A 68 0.93 -14.78 -9.82
N ASN A 69 1.81 -14.68 -10.81
CA ASN A 69 3.26 -14.73 -10.60
C ASN A 69 3.79 -13.35 -10.21
N TRP A 70 3.49 -12.92 -8.99
CA TRP A 70 4.03 -11.68 -8.42
C TRP A 70 4.43 -11.88 -6.96
N LYS A 71 5.34 -11.04 -6.47
CA LYS A 71 5.75 -11.01 -5.06
C LYS A 71 5.36 -9.69 -4.44
N ARG A 72 5.14 -9.70 -3.13
CA ARG A 72 4.77 -8.51 -2.37
C ARG A 72 5.74 -8.28 -1.22
N GLY A 73 6.19 -7.04 -1.07
CA GLY A 73 6.89 -6.55 0.11
C GLY A 73 6.24 -5.27 0.61
N SER A 74 6.06 -5.15 1.92
CA SER A 74 5.49 -3.95 2.53
C SER A 74 6.43 -3.36 3.58
N GLY A 75 6.52 -2.04 3.61
CA GLY A 75 7.25 -1.26 4.60
C GLY A 75 6.35 -0.22 5.24
N ILE A 76 6.74 0.22 6.44
CA ILE A 76 6.01 1.25 7.19
C ILE A 76 6.98 2.28 7.76
N GLU A 77 6.60 3.54 7.63
CA GLU A 77 7.23 4.71 8.24
C GLU A 77 6.22 5.43 9.14
N ILE A 78 6.66 5.88 10.31
CA ILE A 78 5.84 6.72 11.20
C ILE A 78 6.28 8.15 10.99
N LEU A 79 5.36 8.97 10.46
CA LEU A 79 5.58 10.38 10.22
C LEU A 79 5.55 11.17 11.54
N ALA A 80 6.02 12.42 11.50
CA ALA A 80 6.20 13.26 12.69
C ALA A 80 4.91 13.51 13.49
N ASP A 81 3.75 13.40 12.85
CA ASP A 81 2.40 13.55 13.43
C ASP A 81 1.81 12.23 13.94
N GLY A 82 2.56 11.13 13.87
CA GLY A 82 2.10 9.79 14.26
C GLY A 82 1.34 9.06 13.16
N VAL A 83 1.11 9.69 12.00
CA VAL A 83 0.53 9.04 10.83
C VAL A 83 1.46 7.95 10.34
N ARG A 84 0.86 6.83 9.96
CA ARG A 84 1.53 5.63 9.50
C ARG A 84 1.49 5.63 7.98
N PHE A 85 2.65 5.86 7.37
CA PHE A 85 2.82 5.78 5.93
C PHE A 85 3.27 4.38 5.56
N ILE A 86 2.49 3.70 4.72
CA ILE A 86 2.72 2.32 4.34
C ILE A 86 2.96 2.28 2.84
N ILE A 87 4.02 1.58 2.44
CA ILE A 87 4.35 1.35 1.04
C ILE A 87 4.35 -0.15 0.81
N THR A 88 3.58 -0.60 -0.18
CA THR A 88 3.58 -1.97 -0.66
C THR A 88 4.10 -1.99 -2.08
N ARG A 89 5.23 -2.68 -2.29
CA ARG A 89 5.80 -2.98 -3.60
C ARG A 89 5.31 -4.35 -4.06
N ILE A 90 4.83 -4.41 -5.29
CA ILE A 90 4.36 -5.63 -5.94
C ILE A 90 5.25 -5.87 -7.16
N GLU A 91 6.10 -6.86 -7.07
CA GLU A 91 7.01 -7.27 -8.13
C GLU A 91 6.27 -8.18 -9.10
N ALA A 92 5.88 -7.65 -10.27
CA ALA A 92 5.12 -8.36 -11.30
C ALA A 92 5.94 -8.45 -12.60
N PRO A 93 6.69 -9.54 -12.84
CA PRO A 93 7.48 -9.74 -14.05
C PRO A 93 6.65 -9.60 -15.33
N PRO A 94 7.26 -9.28 -16.49
CA PRO A 94 8.71 -9.08 -16.70
C PRO A 94 9.35 -7.69 -16.41
N GLU A 95 8.63 -6.58 -16.20
CA GLU A 95 9.26 -5.26 -16.52
C GLU A 95 9.11 -4.14 -15.48
N VAL A 96 8.09 -4.13 -14.61
CA VAL A 96 7.87 -2.97 -13.74
C VAL A 96 7.18 -3.36 -12.45
N ASP A 97 7.64 -2.81 -11.33
CA ASP A 97 6.98 -3.01 -10.04
C ASP A 97 5.80 -2.06 -9.91
N ILE A 98 4.78 -2.49 -9.16
CA ILE A 98 3.65 -1.64 -8.80
C ILE A 98 3.83 -1.19 -7.37
N VAL A 99 3.62 0.10 -7.12
CA VAL A 99 3.69 0.70 -5.79
C VAL A 99 2.30 1.14 -5.38
N LEU A 100 1.84 0.56 -4.28
CA LEU A 100 0.69 1.02 -3.50
C LEU A 100 1.20 1.83 -2.31
N SER A 101 0.66 3.03 -2.11
CA SER A 101 0.89 3.80 -0.89
C SER A 101 -0.41 4.08 -0.13
N LEU A 102 -0.34 3.97 1.20
CA LEU A 102 -1.47 4.18 2.10
C LEU A 102 -1.05 5.05 3.28
N HIS A 103 -1.97 5.89 3.74
CA HIS A 103 -1.87 6.58 5.03
C HIS A 103 -2.87 5.98 6.00
N SER A 104 -2.43 5.70 7.21
CA SER A 104 -3.26 5.20 8.30
C SER A 104 -3.06 6.09 9.53
N THR A 105 -4.16 6.50 10.17
CA THR A 105 -4.11 7.39 11.34
C THR A 105 -3.62 6.71 12.63
N SER A 106 -3.73 5.38 12.74
CA SER A 106 -3.28 4.58 13.88
C SER A 106 -3.16 3.09 13.52
N GLU A 107 -2.58 2.29 14.40
CA GLU A 107 -2.52 0.82 14.26
C GLU A 107 -3.82 0.11 14.67
N HIS A 108 -4.81 0.84 15.17
CA HIS A 108 -6.04 0.28 15.69
C HIS A 108 -7.06 -0.04 14.58
N SER A 109 -8.06 -0.85 14.92
CA SER A 109 -9.05 -1.32 13.95
C SER A 109 -9.98 -0.23 13.41
N ASP A 110 -10.11 0.87 14.15
CA ASP A 110 -10.90 2.07 13.82
C ASP A 110 -10.08 3.15 13.09
N SER A 111 -8.84 2.84 12.68
CA SER A 111 -8.01 3.76 11.91
C SER A 111 -8.68 4.17 10.61
N THR A 112 -8.62 5.48 10.32
CA THR A 112 -8.91 6.00 8.98
C THR A 112 -7.74 5.65 8.06
N ILE A 113 -8.02 4.95 6.96
CA ILE A 113 -7.05 4.52 5.97
C ILE A 113 -7.39 5.11 4.60
N ASN A 114 -6.44 5.84 4.04
CA ASN A 114 -6.55 6.47 2.73
C ASN A 114 -5.50 5.91 1.79
N ILE A 115 -5.93 5.50 0.60
CA ILE A 115 -5.01 5.13 -0.48
C ILE A 115 -4.55 6.42 -1.15
N TRP A 116 -3.25 6.54 -1.40
CA TRP A 116 -2.67 7.76 -1.98
C TRP A 116 -2.21 7.56 -3.42
N THR A 117 -1.55 6.44 -3.72
CA THR A 117 -1.07 6.11 -5.07
C THR A 117 -1.15 4.62 -5.32
N PHE A 118 -1.33 4.25 -6.60
CA PHE A 118 -1.26 2.88 -7.09
C PHE A 118 -0.70 2.86 -8.51
N HIS A 119 0.61 2.94 -8.65
CA HIS A 119 1.24 3.22 -9.94
C HIS A 119 2.37 2.25 -10.25
N GLN A 120 2.65 2.07 -11.54
CA GLN A 120 3.85 1.37 -11.98
C GLN A 120 5.07 2.27 -11.72
N GLN A 121 6.06 1.75 -11.00
CA GLN A 121 7.34 2.41 -10.77
C GLN A 121 8.35 1.93 -11.80
N LEU A 122 8.60 2.76 -12.82
CA LEU A 122 9.67 2.51 -13.77
C LEU A 122 11.01 2.41 -13.03
N ASN A 123 11.66 1.25 -13.13
CA ASN A 123 13.04 1.10 -12.68
C ASN A 123 13.92 1.72 -13.77
N TRP A 124 14.58 2.84 -13.46
CA TRP A 124 15.56 3.49 -14.36
C TRP A 124 16.94 2.83 -14.32
N GLU A 125 17.09 1.70 -13.64
CA GLU A 125 18.34 0.94 -13.59
C GLU A 125 18.37 -0.10 -14.72
N ASP A 126 18.83 0.35 -15.89
CA ASP A 126 19.48 -0.47 -16.93
C ASP A 126 21.01 -0.41 -16.77
#